data_AF-A0A2E5HHT7-F1
#
_entry.id   AF-A0A2E5HHT7-F1
#
_cell.length_a   1.000
_cell.length_b   1.000
_cell.length_c   1.000
_cell.angle_alpha   90.00
_cell.angle_beta   90.00
_cell.angle_gamma   90.00
#
_symmetry.space_group_name_H-M   'P 1'
#
loop_
_entity.id
_entity.type
_entity.pdbx_description
1 polymer ?
#
loop_
_entity_poly.entity_id
_entity_poly.type
_entity_poly.pdbx_seq_one_letter_code
_entity_poly.pdbx_strand_id
1 'polypeptide(L)'
;MQQPRDPRPIFLCVAISIALAACGGDSGDSGVADTDLQDTAADGEAADGEAANDAALDTATADSTPPDDAQPDTHTEDTESTDSESTDSESTDTESTDSEIADTAPDDTEVTDTEVTDTESTDTTPEDTESTDTEIADSGSGDTAPTDTTEDTSPEDTAPLDTAPEDTTPEDTEVADSGSGDTADAPPDTPALFDMEMIRDPVGLDCIWGNRRTEALEGGGEVVLWNVSYRSWEWRDGVLTPILIRGYAALPDALQGAPAPGVVWSHGLSGEASATETRELAGRLDALVLSYTGPGEGTQPSNSSEGLAASEDGHGRLFDTTPEVRGSWMWGHSAAAMRALTCLEGRPEVDSARLGMAGYSLGGLASLIVAAEDDRLDAAVVISSATHWDEAVAPDNAWQRQLLTEAGLTTESERWRRFVDTYAGPQVSQRVTIPVLLASGSSDGFFPVDALSATLADLSGDSRLALVGNLDHGCFLFGIPESTDVLAARSALRIDGGQRMWFRRAFNAEPHVEDLPAAPTVELTSPSGDALQVTAQVDESSSALAVTQVLVWWSADDALTWSQAPLTRADGAWSGELDLNGAPLLYVEALYQFGQDTFAIASAPVLPEAFVARVRNVQTCQP
;
A
#
# COMPACT_ATOMS: atom_id res chain seq x y z
N MET A 1 -44.16 -14.07 -3.40
CA MET A 1 -43.78 -14.79 -2.17
C MET A 1 -42.32 -15.15 -2.30
N GLN A 2 -41.46 -14.54 -1.49
CA GLN A 2 -40.03 -14.87 -1.47
C GLN A 2 -39.84 -16.27 -0.85
N GLN A 3 -38.90 -17.04 -1.39
CA GLN A 3 -38.23 -18.11 -0.65
C GLN A 3 -36.93 -17.56 -0.06
N PRO A 4 -36.49 -18.04 1.12
CA PRO A 4 -35.33 -17.48 1.81
C PRO A 4 -34.04 -17.81 1.07
N ARG A 5 -33.16 -16.80 0.94
CA ARG A 5 -31.75 -16.99 0.61
C ARG A 5 -30.95 -16.96 1.91
N ASP A 6 -30.31 -18.08 2.24
CA ASP A 6 -29.03 -18.17 2.95
C ASP A 6 -28.40 -19.48 2.43
N PRO A 7 -27.13 -19.49 2.01
CA PRO A 7 -26.03 -19.33 2.97
C PRO A 7 -25.04 -18.21 2.63
N ARG A 8 -24.69 -17.48 3.67
CA ARG A 8 -23.63 -16.47 3.83
C ARG A 8 -22.33 -16.86 3.10
N PRO A 9 -21.75 -15.97 2.27
CA PRO A 9 -20.35 -16.10 1.90
C PRO A 9 -19.47 -15.81 3.12
N ILE A 10 -18.35 -16.52 3.22
CA ILE A 10 -17.31 -16.26 4.21
C ILE A 10 -16.60 -14.97 3.81
N PHE A 11 -16.55 -13.98 4.70
CA PHE A 11 -15.82 -12.73 4.47
C PHE A 11 -14.32 -13.04 4.36
N LEU A 12 -13.76 -12.81 3.18
CA LEU A 12 -12.32 -12.76 2.92
C LEU A 12 -11.90 -11.28 2.81
N CYS A 13 -10.69 -10.93 3.22
CA CYS A 13 -10.12 -9.57 3.18
C CYS A 13 -10.73 -8.52 4.15
N VAL A 14 -10.93 -8.88 5.44
CA VAL A 14 -11.05 -7.90 6.54
C VAL A 14 -10.06 -8.27 7.66
N ALA A 15 -8.79 -7.82 7.57
CA ALA A 15 -7.85 -7.69 8.70
C ALA A 15 -6.45 -7.15 8.30
N ILE A 16 -6.35 -6.00 7.59
CA ILE A 16 -5.07 -5.24 7.51
C ILE A 16 -5.11 -3.96 8.33
N SER A 17 -6.31 -3.48 8.66
CA SER A 17 -6.51 -2.48 9.72
C SER A 17 -5.90 -2.89 11.07
N ILE A 18 -5.66 -4.19 11.33
CA ILE A 18 -5.01 -4.63 12.58
C ILE A 18 -3.48 -4.45 12.53
N ALA A 19 -2.83 -4.60 11.37
CA ALA A 19 -1.38 -4.38 11.26
C ALA A 19 -1.01 -2.90 11.13
N LEU A 20 -1.89 -2.08 10.53
CA LEU A 20 -1.72 -0.62 10.44
C LEU A 20 -2.31 0.17 11.64
N ALA A 21 -3.17 -0.43 12.47
CA ALA A 21 -3.68 0.19 13.71
C ALA A 21 -3.18 -0.49 15.00
N ALA A 22 -2.06 -1.23 14.95
CA ALA A 22 -1.40 -1.80 16.14
C ALA A 22 -0.58 -0.76 16.94
N CYS A 23 -0.67 0.53 16.61
CA CYS A 23 -0.32 1.62 17.52
C CYS A 23 -1.61 2.16 18.16
N GLY A 24 -1.80 1.91 19.46
CA GLY A 24 -3.00 2.38 20.18
C GLY A 24 -3.42 1.47 21.34
N GLY A 25 -2.66 1.48 22.44
CA GLY A 25 -2.87 0.58 23.58
C GLY A 25 -3.82 1.10 24.67
N ASP A 26 -4.82 0.27 24.99
CA ASP A 26 -5.51 0.04 26.27
C ASP A 26 -6.28 1.15 27.04
N SER A 27 -7.34 0.69 27.71
CA SER A 27 -8.16 1.26 28.80
C SER A 27 -9.24 2.31 28.47
N GLY A 28 -10.52 1.91 28.59
CA GLY A 28 -11.66 2.84 28.49
C GLY A 28 -13.08 2.23 28.37
N ASP A 29 -13.52 1.47 29.39
CA ASP A 29 -14.93 1.13 29.74
C ASP A 29 -16.07 1.35 28.72
N SER A 30 -16.73 0.26 28.29
CA SER A 30 -18.21 0.22 28.29
C SER A 30 -18.81 -1.19 28.32
N GLY A 31 -19.59 -1.47 29.38
CA GLY A 31 -20.93 -2.08 29.26
C GLY A 31 -21.05 -3.57 28.87
N VAL A 32 -21.08 -4.45 29.89
CA VAL A 32 -21.51 -5.85 29.78
C VAL A 32 -22.97 -5.98 29.29
N ALA A 33 -23.23 -6.95 28.42
CA ALA A 33 -24.56 -7.55 28.24
C ALA A 33 -24.44 -9.08 28.04
N ASP A 34 -24.65 -9.84 29.12
CA ASP A 34 -24.83 -11.29 29.11
C ASP A 34 -26.05 -11.70 28.28
N THR A 35 -25.90 -12.75 27.47
CA THR A 35 -26.97 -13.75 27.26
C THR A 35 -26.38 -15.15 27.09
N ASP A 36 -26.22 -15.86 28.20
CA ASP A 36 -26.23 -17.32 28.23
C ASP A 36 -27.55 -17.85 27.67
N LEU A 37 -27.50 -18.83 26.75
CA LEU A 37 -28.61 -19.75 26.49
C LEU A 37 -28.09 -21.17 26.25
N GLN A 38 -27.96 -21.91 27.35
CA GLN A 38 -28.13 -23.35 27.33
C GLN A 38 -29.63 -23.67 27.25
N ASP A 39 -30.05 -24.57 26.36
CA ASP A 39 -30.98 -25.63 26.76
C ASP A 39 -30.86 -26.86 25.82
N THR A 40 -31.60 -27.90 26.16
CA THR A 40 -31.25 -29.31 25.98
C THR A 40 -32.18 -30.06 25.01
N ALA A 41 -31.81 -31.31 24.71
CA ALA A 41 -32.45 -32.16 23.70
C ALA A 41 -33.80 -32.76 24.15
N ALA A 42 -34.64 -33.16 23.17
CA ALA A 42 -35.46 -34.38 23.25
C ALA A 42 -36.13 -34.79 21.90
N ASP A 43 -35.98 -36.08 21.57
CA ASP A 43 -36.93 -37.04 20.97
C ASP A 43 -37.48 -36.92 19.52
N GLY A 44 -37.39 -38.05 18.77
CA GLY A 44 -38.03 -38.25 17.45
C GLY A 44 -37.55 -39.48 16.65
N GLU A 45 -38.04 -40.67 17.00
CA GLU A 45 -37.90 -42.00 16.32
C GLU A 45 -38.27 -42.01 14.80
N ALA A 46 -38.00 -43.01 13.94
CA ALA A 46 -37.04 -44.13 13.81
C ALA A 46 -37.34 -44.91 12.47
N ALA A 47 -36.59 -45.99 12.17
CA ALA A 47 -36.81 -47.05 11.15
C ALA A 47 -36.48 -46.75 9.66
N ASP A 48 -36.02 -47.69 8.80
CA ASP A 48 -35.36 -49.02 8.95
C ASP A 48 -34.81 -49.46 7.55
N GLY A 49 -33.78 -50.34 7.45
CA GLY A 49 -33.53 -51.13 6.21
C GLY A 49 -32.08 -51.47 5.75
N GLU A 50 -31.43 -52.45 6.41
CA GLU A 50 -30.51 -53.52 5.91
C GLU A 50 -29.59 -53.30 4.66
N ALA A 51 -28.24 -53.33 4.75
CA ALA A 51 -27.27 -54.45 4.94
C ALA A 51 -26.61 -54.93 3.60
N ALA A 52 -25.37 -55.47 3.50
CA ALA A 52 -24.45 -56.07 4.49
C ALA A 52 -22.96 -56.12 4.01
N ASN A 53 -22.03 -56.30 4.97
CA ASN A 53 -20.76 -57.09 4.93
C ASN A 53 -19.63 -56.74 3.92
N ASP A 54 -18.34 -57.01 4.15
CA ASP A 54 -17.53 -57.67 5.22
C ASP A 54 -16.07 -57.12 5.09
N ALA A 55 -15.12 -57.15 6.04
CA ALA A 55 -15.06 -57.53 7.47
C ALA A 55 -13.73 -56.99 8.08
N ALA A 56 -13.50 -57.14 9.40
CA ALA A 56 -12.21 -56.92 10.08
C ALA A 56 -11.85 -58.10 11.02
N LEU A 57 -10.57 -58.26 11.37
CA LEU A 57 -10.10 -59.25 12.35
C LEU A 57 -9.48 -58.58 13.58
N ASP A 58 -9.74 -59.19 14.74
CA ASP A 58 -9.66 -58.63 16.09
C ASP A 58 -8.72 -59.48 17.00
N THR A 59 -8.61 -59.08 18.28
CA THR A 59 -8.27 -59.82 19.53
C THR A 59 -6.97 -59.38 20.23
N ALA A 60 -6.93 -59.20 21.57
CA ALA A 60 -7.99 -59.28 22.60
C ALA A 60 -7.62 -58.48 23.90
N THR A 61 -8.61 -58.30 24.77
CA THR A 61 -8.59 -57.60 26.07
C THR A 61 -8.36 -58.54 27.28
N ALA A 62 -7.89 -57.99 28.43
CA ALA A 62 -8.38 -58.30 29.79
C ALA A 62 -7.71 -57.43 30.88
N ASP A 63 -8.40 -57.21 32.01
CA ASP A 63 -8.06 -56.33 33.15
C ASP A 63 -8.09 -57.10 34.50
N SER A 64 -7.31 -56.69 35.51
CA SER A 64 -7.50 -56.98 36.96
C SER A 64 -6.48 -56.27 37.89
N THR A 65 -6.91 -55.91 39.11
CA THR A 65 -6.22 -55.00 40.08
C THR A 65 -5.72 -55.71 41.40
N PRO A 66 -5.41 -55.02 42.54
CA PRO A 66 -4.08 -54.77 43.14
C PRO A 66 -3.79 -55.57 44.46
N PRO A 67 -2.72 -55.29 45.26
CA PRO A 67 -2.83 -54.37 46.43
C PRO A 67 -1.53 -53.65 46.95
N ASP A 68 -1.72 -52.87 48.04
CA ASP A 68 -0.83 -52.14 49.01
C ASP A 68 0.68 -52.47 49.17
N ASP A 69 1.52 -51.45 49.52
CA ASP A 69 1.99 -51.22 50.92
C ASP A 69 2.83 -49.92 51.19
N ALA A 70 2.97 -49.59 52.49
CA ALA A 70 3.33 -48.33 53.20
C ALA A 70 4.68 -47.56 53.00
N GLN A 71 4.71 -46.33 53.58
CA GLN A 71 5.82 -45.39 53.80
C GLN A 71 6.88 -45.82 54.86
N PRO A 72 7.96 -45.03 55.04
CA PRO A 72 8.08 -44.33 56.34
C PRO A 72 8.59 -42.87 56.29
N ASP A 73 8.25 -42.10 57.33
CA ASP A 73 8.82 -40.77 57.67
C ASP A 73 10.00 -40.87 58.65
N THR A 74 10.88 -39.85 58.69
CA THR A 74 11.65 -39.45 59.89
C THR A 74 11.97 -37.95 59.92
N HIS A 75 12.29 -37.44 61.12
CA HIS A 75 12.19 -36.02 61.52
C HIS A 75 13.47 -35.16 61.45
N THR A 76 13.24 -33.86 61.25
CA THR A 76 13.94 -32.63 61.74
C THR A 76 15.14 -32.71 62.69
N GLU A 77 16.13 -31.82 62.50
CA GLU A 77 16.72 -30.93 63.54
C GLU A 77 17.18 -29.57 62.93
N ASP A 78 17.29 -28.55 63.77
CA ASP A 78 17.37 -27.11 63.43
C ASP A 78 18.79 -26.52 63.28
N THR A 79 18.88 -25.32 62.68
CA THR A 79 19.85 -24.28 63.10
C THR A 79 19.24 -22.88 62.98
N GLU A 80 19.61 -22.00 63.93
CA GLU A 80 18.91 -20.74 64.21
C GLU A 80 19.38 -19.48 63.46
N SER A 81 18.47 -18.50 63.49
CA SER A 81 18.54 -17.06 63.23
C SER A 81 19.87 -16.31 63.26
N THR A 82 19.91 -15.18 62.52
CA THR A 82 20.30 -13.88 63.09
C THR A 82 19.77 -12.71 62.25
N ASP A 83 19.25 -11.67 62.91
CA ASP A 83 18.68 -10.46 62.29
C ASP A 83 19.74 -9.53 61.66
N SER A 84 19.29 -8.66 60.74
CA SER A 84 19.78 -7.28 60.59
C SER A 84 18.71 -6.41 59.94
N GLU A 85 18.06 -5.58 60.76
CA GLU A 85 17.07 -4.55 60.40
C GLU A 85 17.71 -3.15 60.37
N SER A 86 16.97 -2.15 59.88
CA SER A 86 17.27 -0.71 59.84
C SER A 86 18.37 -0.24 58.84
N THR A 87 18.32 0.96 58.25
CA THR A 87 17.63 2.22 58.64
C THR A 87 17.07 3.03 57.46
N ASP A 88 16.02 3.83 57.73
CA ASP A 88 15.55 4.95 56.91
C ASP A 88 16.62 6.00 56.58
N SER A 89 16.37 6.81 55.54
CA SER A 89 16.95 8.15 55.37
C SER A 89 16.03 9.07 54.55
N GLU A 90 15.12 9.72 55.27
CA GLU A 90 14.41 10.94 54.84
C GLU A 90 15.34 12.16 54.87
N SER A 91 15.37 12.96 53.79
CA SER A 91 15.74 14.40 53.78
C SER A 91 15.61 14.97 52.36
N THR A 92 15.15 16.20 52.10
CA THR A 92 14.46 17.23 52.90
C THR A 92 13.87 18.24 51.90
N ASP A 93 12.73 18.86 52.23
CA ASP A 93 12.19 19.98 51.46
C ASP A 93 13.16 21.16 51.34
N THR A 94 12.99 21.96 50.28
CA THR A 94 13.41 23.36 50.30
C THR A 94 12.37 24.22 49.59
N GLU A 95 11.54 24.88 50.39
CA GLU A 95 10.63 25.95 50.00
C GLU A 95 11.34 27.07 49.21
N SER A 96 10.64 27.65 48.23
CA SER A 96 10.89 29.02 47.80
C SER A 96 9.57 29.76 47.63
N THR A 97 9.46 30.88 48.32
CA THR A 97 8.22 31.59 48.62
C THR A 97 7.75 32.52 47.51
N ASP A 98 6.45 32.44 47.24
CA ASP A 98 5.48 33.56 47.25
C ASP A 98 5.77 34.87 46.49
N SER A 99 4.83 35.24 45.62
CA SER A 99 4.53 36.62 45.23
C SER A 99 3.10 36.73 44.69
N GLU A 100 2.12 36.89 45.57
CA GLU A 100 0.76 37.29 45.20
C GLU A 100 0.71 38.65 44.47
N ILE A 101 -0.15 38.77 43.44
CA ILE A 101 -0.86 40.03 43.13
C ILE A 101 -2.33 39.72 42.77
N ALA A 102 -3.18 39.87 43.79
CA ALA A 102 -4.51 40.51 43.84
C ALA A 102 -5.55 40.34 42.71
N ASP A 103 -6.77 39.98 43.15
CA ASP A 103 -8.05 40.04 42.44
C ASP A 103 -8.36 41.40 41.77
N THR A 104 -9.17 41.35 40.71
CA THR A 104 -10.28 42.31 40.51
C THR A 104 -11.36 41.78 39.56
N ALA A 105 -12.47 41.29 40.11
CA ALA A 105 -13.81 41.40 39.50
C ALA A 105 -14.50 42.63 40.13
N PRO A 106 -15.35 43.37 39.39
CA PRO A 106 -16.75 42.97 39.17
C PRO A 106 -17.21 43.30 37.70
N ASP A 107 -18.48 43.23 37.27
CA ASP A 107 -19.77 43.19 37.98
C ASP A 107 -20.86 42.53 37.09
N ASP A 108 -21.97 42.14 37.71
CA ASP A 108 -23.12 41.49 37.05
C ASP A 108 -23.85 42.38 36.03
N THR A 109 -24.47 41.74 35.03
CA THR A 109 -25.78 42.19 34.53
C THR A 109 -26.61 41.04 33.95
N GLU A 110 -27.30 40.34 34.83
CA GLU A 110 -28.53 39.60 34.51
C GLU A 110 -29.56 40.49 33.78
N VAL A 111 -30.41 39.89 32.92
CA VAL A 111 -31.89 39.91 33.06
C VAL A 111 -32.60 39.24 31.85
N THR A 112 -33.23 38.09 32.16
CA THR A 112 -34.45 37.46 31.58
C THR A 112 -34.52 37.01 30.11
N ASP A 113 -34.55 35.68 29.95
CA ASP A 113 -35.66 34.85 29.43
C ASP A 113 -36.81 35.52 28.64
N THR A 114 -37.17 34.88 27.52
CA THR A 114 -38.57 34.50 27.23
C THR A 114 -38.59 33.22 26.40
N GLU A 115 -39.21 32.15 26.91
CA GLU A 115 -39.40 30.87 26.22
C GLU A 115 -40.66 30.81 25.33
N VAL A 116 -40.82 29.65 24.65
CA VAL A 116 -42.03 29.04 24.03
C VAL A 116 -42.56 29.75 22.75
N THR A 117 -43.01 29.09 21.68
CA THR A 117 -43.60 27.74 21.49
C THR A 117 -43.52 27.29 20.02
N ASP A 118 -43.72 25.99 19.76
CA ASP A 118 -43.91 25.38 18.43
C ASP A 118 -45.02 25.99 17.56
N THR A 119 -44.91 25.82 16.23
CA THR A 119 -46.10 25.54 15.38
C THR A 119 -45.74 24.79 14.10
N GLU A 120 -46.07 23.50 14.06
CA GLU A 120 -46.25 22.69 12.84
C GLU A 120 -47.49 23.15 12.05
N SER A 121 -47.46 23.13 10.70
CA SER A 121 -48.55 22.61 9.83
C SER A 121 -48.34 22.88 8.31
N THR A 122 -48.15 21.80 7.57
CA THR A 122 -48.82 21.43 6.29
C THR A 122 -49.07 22.46 5.16
N ASP A 123 -48.41 22.21 4.02
CA ASP A 123 -49.00 21.83 2.72
C ASP A 123 -50.07 22.74 2.03
N THR A 124 -49.75 23.22 0.82
CA THR A 124 -50.69 23.26 -0.32
C THR A 124 -49.96 23.55 -1.64
N THR A 125 -50.18 22.72 -2.66
CA THR A 125 -49.83 23.00 -4.07
C THR A 125 -50.78 24.01 -4.71
N PRO A 126 -50.39 24.60 -5.85
CA PRO A 126 -51.24 24.43 -7.03
C PRO A 126 -50.47 24.08 -8.32
N GLU A 127 -51.17 23.41 -9.25
CA GLU A 127 -50.67 22.96 -10.56
C GLU A 127 -50.58 24.09 -11.61
N ASP A 128 -49.63 23.91 -12.52
CA ASP A 128 -49.60 24.23 -13.95
C ASP A 128 -50.33 25.46 -14.55
N THR A 129 -49.56 26.20 -15.35
CA THR A 129 -50.04 26.63 -16.67
C THR A 129 -48.87 26.83 -17.63
N GLU A 130 -48.82 26.07 -18.73
CA GLU A 130 -47.86 26.30 -19.82
C GLU A 130 -48.15 27.61 -20.58
N SER A 131 -47.10 28.24 -21.11
CA SER A 131 -47.23 29.07 -22.32
C SER A 131 -45.92 29.15 -23.11
N THR A 132 -45.82 28.31 -24.14
CA THR A 132 -45.19 28.52 -25.46
C THR A 132 -44.24 29.73 -25.65
N ASP A 133 -43.00 29.43 -26.03
CA ASP A 133 -42.12 30.35 -26.78
C ASP A 133 -42.67 30.68 -28.17
N THR A 134 -42.41 31.88 -28.66
CA THR A 134 -42.73 32.30 -30.04
C THR A 134 -41.80 33.43 -30.50
N GLU A 135 -41.02 33.13 -31.55
CA GLU A 135 -40.46 34.02 -32.58
C GLU A 135 -39.83 35.36 -32.13
N ILE A 136 -38.50 35.46 -32.22
CA ILE A 136 -37.80 36.75 -32.37
C ILE A 136 -37.59 37.02 -33.87
N ALA A 137 -38.13 38.13 -34.37
CA ALA A 137 -37.85 38.64 -35.70
C ALA A 137 -37.62 40.16 -35.72
N ASP A 138 -36.44 40.52 -36.23
CA ASP A 138 -36.03 41.76 -36.91
C ASP A 138 -36.25 43.17 -36.32
N SER A 139 -35.16 43.93 -36.36
CA SER A 139 -35.14 45.34 -36.75
C SER A 139 -33.77 45.70 -37.32
N GLY A 140 -33.64 45.64 -38.65
CA GLY A 140 -32.39 45.91 -39.36
C GLY A 140 -32.30 47.32 -39.98
N SER A 141 -31.06 47.78 -40.18
CA SER A 141 -30.60 48.62 -41.30
C SER A 141 -29.07 48.47 -41.33
N GLY A 142 -28.44 47.96 -42.37
CA GLY A 142 -28.25 48.63 -43.66
C GLY A 142 -26.86 49.30 -43.66
N ASP A 143 -26.03 49.24 -44.70
CA ASP A 143 -26.22 48.70 -46.06
C ASP A 143 -24.83 48.49 -46.74
N THR A 144 -24.81 47.88 -47.93
CA THR A 144 -23.71 47.87 -48.92
C THR A 144 -22.42 47.08 -48.63
N ALA A 145 -22.40 45.83 -49.12
CA ALA A 145 -21.23 45.25 -49.81
C ALA A 145 -21.16 45.82 -51.27
N PRO A 146 -20.24 45.47 -52.20
CA PRO A 146 -19.86 44.07 -52.55
C PRO A 146 -18.43 43.80 -53.10
N THR A 147 -18.10 42.50 -53.24
CA THR A 147 -17.20 41.86 -54.27
C THR A 147 -15.71 42.27 -54.32
N ASP A 148 -14.75 41.41 -54.73
CA ASP A 148 -14.86 40.27 -55.65
C ASP A 148 -13.81 39.16 -55.40
N THR A 149 -14.03 37.99 -56.01
CA THR A 149 -13.14 36.81 -56.03
C THR A 149 -12.16 36.81 -57.21
N THR A 150 -10.92 36.32 -57.03
CA THR A 150 -10.09 35.46 -57.95
C THR A 150 -8.69 35.27 -57.32
N GLU A 151 -8.17 34.06 -57.11
CA GLU A 151 -7.52 33.13 -58.08
C GLU A 151 -6.10 33.53 -58.57
N ASP A 152 -5.13 32.72 -58.12
CA ASP A 152 -4.08 32.03 -58.91
C ASP A 152 -2.67 32.62 -59.21
N THR A 153 -1.68 31.70 -59.20
CA THR A 153 -0.30 31.70 -59.75
C THR A 153 0.83 32.65 -59.28
N SER A 154 1.91 32.03 -58.81
CA SER A 154 3.34 32.46 -58.85
C SER A 154 3.93 32.37 -60.30
N PRO A 155 5.24 32.55 -60.62
CA PRO A 155 6.45 32.80 -59.79
C PRO A 155 7.48 33.82 -60.39
N GLU A 156 8.76 33.72 -59.96
CA GLU A 156 10.00 34.14 -60.67
C GLU A 156 10.33 35.66 -60.76
N ASP A 157 11.57 36.15 -60.72
CA ASP A 157 12.92 35.57 -60.44
C ASP A 157 13.93 36.73 -60.11
N THR A 158 15.22 36.41 -59.97
CA THR A 158 16.47 37.23 -60.09
C THR A 158 17.34 37.44 -58.85
N ALA A 159 18.34 36.55 -58.70
CA ALA A 159 19.67 36.89 -58.16
C ALA A 159 20.53 37.61 -59.25
N PRO A 160 21.73 38.18 -58.95
CA PRO A 160 22.97 37.36 -59.11
C PRO A 160 24.25 37.74 -58.30
N LEU A 161 25.14 36.73 -58.12
CA LEU A 161 26.64 36.68 -58.07
C LEU A 161 27.47 37.67 -57.20
N ASP A 162 28.54 37.26 -56.48
CA ASP A 162 29.87 36.77 -56.95
C ASP A 162 30.63 36.01 -55.81
N THR A 163 31.21 34.80 -55.99
CA THR A 163 32.65 34.44 -56.29
C THR A 163 33.73 35.05 -55.35
N ALA A 164 34.78 34.36 -54.82
CA ALA A 164 35.28 32.96 -54.75
C ALA A 164 36.37 32.85 -53.60
N PRO A 165 37.40 31.96 -53.62
CA PRO A 165 37.43 30.60 -53.04
C PRO A 165 38.48 30.32 -51.90
N GLU A 166 38.38 29.11 -51.31
CA GLU A 166 39.39 28.25 -50.62
C GLU A 166 40.51 28.82 -49.73
N ASP A 167 40.61 28.31 -48.48
CA ASP A 167 41.86 27.80 -47.89
C ASP A 167 41.60 26.68 -46.84
N THR A 168 42.63 25.93 -46.46
CA THR A 168 42.57 24.59 -45.83
C THR A 168 42.99 24.52 -44.36
N THR A 169 42.35 23.65 -43.54
CA THR A 169 42.97 22.78 -42.49
C THR A 169 41.95 21.74 -41.94
N PRO A 170 42.39 20.54 -41.49
CA PRO A 170 41.55 19.50 -40.86
C PRO A 170 41.65 19.47 -39.31
N GLU A 171 41.01 18.47 -38.69
CA GLU A 171 40.78 18.26 -37.23
C GLU A 171 39.63 19.15 -36.69
N ASP A 172 38.68 18.67 -35.86
CA ASP A 172 38.63 17.46 -35.02
C ASP A 172 37.36 16.61 -35.21
N THR A 173 37.37 15.37 -34.68
CA THR A 173 36.24 14.43 -34.73
C THR A 173 35.41 14.51 -33.44
N GLU A 174 34.45 15.43 -33.39
CA GLU A 174 33.40 15.43 -32.37
C GLU A 174 32.39 14.32 -32.71
N VAL A 175 32.36 13.25 -31.92
CA VAL A 175 31.30 12.24 -32.00
C VAL A 175 30.03 12.85 -31.41
N ALA A 176 29.08 13.16 -32.27
CA ALA A 176 27.76 13.60 -31.83
C ALA A 176 27.07 12.48 -31.05
N ASP A 177 26.66 12.85 -29.84
CA ASP A 177 25.77 12.18 -28.91
C ASP A 177 24.68 11.33 -29.61
N SER A 178 24.80 10.01 -29.48
CA SER A 178 23.79 9.07 -29.99
C SER A 178 22.73 8.85 -28.91
N GLY A 179 21.69 9.68 -28.95
CA GLY A 179 20.55 9.59 -28.03
C GLY A 179 19.80 8.26 -28.11
N SER A 180 19.11 7.95 -27.01
CA SER A 180 18.01 6.98 -26.85
C SER A 180 18.04 5.72 -27.73
N GLY A 181 18.35 4.57 -27.11
CA GLY A 181 18.10 3.28 -27.73
C GLY A 181 16.61 3.03 -27.92
N ASP A 182 16.14 3.10 -29.18
CA ASP A 182 14.77 2.73 -29.56
C ASP A 182 14.45 1.29 -29.14
N THR A 183 13.31 1.10 -28.47
CA THR A 183 12.66 -0.20 -28.26
C THR A 183 11.99 -0.68 -29.56
N ALA A 184 12.82 -1.06 -30.52
CA ALA A 184 12.40 -1.50 -31.85
C ALA A 184 11.79 -2.92 -31.87
N ASP A 185 10.60 -3.10 -31.30
CA ASP A 185 9.65 -4.16 -31.76
C ASP A 185 8.15 -3.90 -31.42
N ALA A 186 7.77 -2.69 -30.97
CA ALA A 186 6.36 -2.33 -30.85
C ALA A 186 5.76 -2.00 -32.24
N PRO A 187 4.60 -2.58 -32.64
CA PRO A 187 3.91 -2.17 -33.86
C PRO A 187 3.48 -0.69 -33.77
N PRO A 188 3.66 0.11 -34.84
CA PRO A 188 3.48 1.57 -34.79
C PRO A 188 2.02 2.06 -34.63
N ASP A 189 1.06 1.16 -34.40
CA ASP A 189 -0.38 1.43 -34.31
C ASP A 189 -1.03 0.94 -32.99
N THR A 190 -0.25 0.48 -32.00
CA THR A 190 -0.82 0.14 -30.68
C THR A 190 -1.16 1.43 -29.93
N PRO A 191 -2.44 1.69 -29.56
CA PRO A 191 -2.79 2.88 -28.80
C PRO A 191 -2.10 2.88 -27.43
N ALA A 192 -1.70 4.06 -26.95
CA ALA A 192 -1.18 4.20 -25.59
C ALA A 192 -2.21 3.69 -24.56
N LEU A 193 -1.71 3.04 -23.50
CA LEU A 193 -2.55 2.46 -22.45
C LEU A 193 -3.37 3.55 -21.75
N PHE A 194 -2.76 4.72 -21.53
CA PHE A 194 -3.38 5.91 -20.97
C PHE A 194 -3.24 7.09 -21.93
N ASP A 195 -4.32 7.86 -22.07
CA ASP A 195 -4.31 9.15 -22.77
C ASP A 195 -3.86 10.22 -21.77
N MET A 196 -2.58 10.60 -21.83
CA MET A 196 -1.99 11.51 -20.83
C MET A 196 -2.48 12.96 -20.97
N GLU A 197 -3.00 13.37 -22.13
CA GLU A 197 -3.66 14.68 -22.29
C GLU A 197 -4.99 14.68 -21.52
N MET A 198 -5.80 13.64 -21.71
CA MET A 198 -7.06 13.44 -20.97
C MET A 198 -6.82 13.27 -19.46
N ILE A 199 -5.78 12.52 -19.06
CA ILE A 199 -5.44 12.30 -17.65
C ILE A 199 -5.00 13.60 -16.96
N ARG A 200 -4.26 14.46 -17.66
CA ARG A 200 -3.73 15.73 -17.11
C ARG A 200 -4.67 16.92 -17.25
N ASP A 201 -5.80 16.81 -17.96
CA ASP A 201 -6.78 17.91 -18.10
C ASP A 201 -7.42 18.31 -16.74
N PRO A 202 -7.12 19.50 -16.19
CA PRO A 202 -7.72 19.95 -14.93
C PRO A 202 -9.17 20.45 -15.11
N VAL A 203 -9.62 20.74 -16.34
CA VAL A 203 -10.95 21.32 -16.61
C VAL A 203 -12.03 20.24 -16.49
N GLY A 204 -11.84 19.09 -17.14
CA GLY A 204 -12.71 17.92 -17.03
C GLY A 204 -12.60 17.17 -15.70
N LEU A 205 -11.71 17.58 -14.80
CA LEU A 205 -11.47 16.91 -13.52
C LEU A 205 -12.53 17.19 -12.47
N ASP A 206 -13.10 18.40 -12.44
CA ASP A 206 -14.18 18.78 -11.51
C ASP A 206 -13.84 18.40 -10.04
N CYS A 207 -12.59 18.66 -9.61
CA CYS A 207 -12.13 18.23 -8.29
C CYS A 207 -12.69 19.13 -7.17
N ILE A 208 -13.48 18.54 -6.29
CA ILE A 208 -14.19 19.21 -5.20
C ILE A 208 -13.57 18.81 -3.86
N TRP A 209 -13.22 19.81 -3.06
CA TRP A 209 -12.66 19.66 -1.72
C TRP A 209 -13.69 20.14 -0.69
N GLY A 210 -14.39 19.20 -0.07
CA GLY A 210 -15.48 19.44 0.88
C GLY A 210 -15.11 19.06 2.32
N ASN A 211 -16.01 19.38 3.26
CA ASN A 211 -15.94 18.93 4.65
C ASN A 211 -14.57 19.17 5.35
N ARG A 212 -13.98 20.36 5.10
CA ARG A 212 -12.70 20.79 5.72
C ARG A 212 -12.86 20.83 7.24
N ARG A 213 -12.01 20.09 7.95
CA ARG A 213 -11.96 20.02 9.41
C ARG A 213 -10.52 19.86 9.88
N THR A 214 -10.27 20.17 11.14
CA THR A 214 -8.97 19.90 11.79
C THR A 214 -9.13 18.67 12.69
N GLU A 215 -8.17 17.75 12.65
CA GLU A 215 -8.15 16.54 13.48
C GLU A 215 -6.74 16.29 14.04
N ALA A 216 -6.66 15.75 15.26
CA ALA A 216 -5.40 15.42 15.90
C ALA A 216 -4.76 14.14 15.33
N LEU A 217 -3.42 14.12 15.26
CA LEU A 217 -2.61 12.94 14.97
C LEU A 217 -2.37 12.11 16.24
N GLU A 218 -2.23 10.79 16.11
CA GLU A 218 -1.92 9.91 17.24
C GLU A 218 -0.54 10.20 17.86
N GLY A 219 0.43 10.56 17.01
CA GLY A 219 1.77 11.00 17.43
C GLY A 219 1.82 12.43 17.99
N GLY A 220 0.69 13.13 18.07
CA GLY A 220 0.60 14.55 18.42
C GLY A 220 0.76 15.49 17.21
N GLY A 221 0.25 16.71 17.35
CA GLY A 221 0.02 17.62 16.23
C GLY A 221 -1.38 17.45 15.62
N GLU A 222 -1.67 18.22 14.58
CA GLU A 222 -2.97 18.23 13.90
C GLU A 222 -2.79 18.19 12.38
N VAL A 223 -3.79 17.70 11.66
CA VAL A 223 -3.94 17.87 10.22
C VAL A 223 -5.21 18.67 9.92
N VAL A 224 -5.22 19.31 8.75
CA VAL A 224 -6.45 19.65 8.05
C VAL A 224 -6.84 18.50 7.15
N LEU A 225 -8.08 18.01 7.30
CA LEU A 225 -8.64 16.87 6.57
C LEU A 225 -9.85 17.33 5.75
N TRP A 226 -9.96 16.82 4.52
CA TRP A 226 -11.03 17.07 3.57
C TRP A 226 -11.66 15.77 3.09
N ASN A 227 -12.92 15.83 2.68
CA ASN A 227 -13.50 14.85 1.77
C ASN A 227 -13.22 15.34 0.34
N VAL A 228 -12.75 14.48 -0.54
CA VAL A 228 -12.38 14.83 -1.92
C VAL A 228 -13.21 14.02 -2.90
N SER A 229 -13.59 14.62 -4.02
CA SER A 229 -14.17 13.90 -5.16
C SER A 229 -13.79 14.53 -6.49
N TYR A 230 -13.56 13.71 -7.52
CA TYR A 230 -13.14 14.16 -8.85
C TYR A 230 -13.59 13.18 -9.94
N ARG A 231 -13.55 13.61 -11.20
CA ARG A 231 -13.92 12.79 -12.35
C ARG A 231 -12.74 11.99 -12.89
N SER A 232 -12.95 10.69 -12.98
CA SER A 232 -12.11 9.75 -13.73
C SER A 232 -13.00 8.95 -14.69
N TRP A 233 -12.50 7.83 -15.18
CA TRP A 233 -13.21 6.94 -16.09
C TRP A 233 -12.96 5.48 -15.74
N GLU A 234 -13.87 4.63 -16.17
CA GLU A 234 -13.62 3.21 -16.39
C GLU A 234 -14.01 2.85 -17.82
N TRP A 235 -13.52 1.72 -18.31
CA TRP A 235 -13.96 1.17 -19.59
C TRP A 235 -14.96 0.04 -19.35
N ARG A 236 -16.08 0.06 -20.08
CA ARG A 236 -17.16 -0.94 -20.02
C ARG A 236 -17.64 -1.26 -21.42
N ASP A 237 -17.65 -2.53 -21.81
CA ASP A 237 -18.21 -3.02 -23.10
C ASP A 237 -17.73 -2.28 -24.36
N GLY A 238 -16.48 -1.78 -24.37
CA GLY A 238 -15.94 -0.99 -25.49
C GLY A 238 -16.14 0.53 -25.38
N VAL A 239 -16.68 1.03 -24.26
CA VAL A 239 -17.03 2.44 -24.04
C VAL A 239 -16.32 3.01 -22.81
N LEU A 240 -15.61 4.12 -23.01
CA LEU A 240 -15.11 4.95 -21.92
C LEU A 240 -16.28 5.63 -21.20
N THR A 241 -16.49 5.31 -19.93
CA THR A 241 -17.59 5.87 -19.13
C THR A 241 -17.03 6.74 -18.00
N PRO A 242 -17.40 8.05 -17.93
CA PRO A 242 -17.03 8.89 -16.80
C PRO A 242 -17.63 8.39 -15.48
N ILE A 243 -16.85 8.47 -14.41
CA ILE A 243 -17.23 8.10 -13.04
C ILE A 243 -16.73 9.14 -12.05
N LEU A 244 -17.51 9.40 -11.00
CA LEU A 244 -17.07 10.17 -9.84
C LEU A 244 -16.28 9.28 -8.87
N ILE A 245 -15.00 9.60 -8.72
CA ILE A 245 -14.13 9.03 -7.68
C ILE A 245 -14.29 9.85 -6.40
N ARG A 246 -14.24 9.17 -5.24
CA ARG A 246 -14.28 9.77 -3.91
C ARG A 246 -13.09 9.36 -3.05
N GLY A 247 -12.87 10.09 -1.97
CA GLY A 247 -11.90 9.75 -0.95
C GLY A 247 -11.66 10.89 0.03
N TYR A 248 -10.43 10.95 0.55
CA TYR A 248 -10.02 11.92 1.56
C TYR A 248 -8.66 12.51 1.19
N ALA A 249 -8.39 13.71 1.71
CA ALA A 249 -7.05 14.27 1.67
C ALA A 249 -6.70 14.95 2.98
N ALA A 250 -5.45 14.88 3.41
CA ALA A 250 -4.96 15.47 4.65
C ALA A 250 -3.65 16.24 4.44
N LEU A 251 -3.49 17.36 5.15
CA LEU A 251 -2.29 18.19 5.20
C LEU A 251 -1.95 18.47 6.67
N PRO A 252 -0.74 18.17 7.16
CA PRO A 252 -0.30 18.60 8.50
C PRO A 252 -0.46 20.11 8.70
N ASP A 253 -1.01 20.51 9.85
CA ASP A 253 -1.30 21.93 10.14
C ASP A 253 -0.03 22.80 10.07
N ALA A 254 1.10 22.24 10.51
CA ALA A 254 2.43 22.84 10.47
C ALA A 254 2.94 23.17 9.05
N LEU A 255 2.35 22.59 8.00
CA LEU A 255 2.70 22.85 6.60
C LEU A 255 1.75 23.87 5.93
N GLN A 256 0.70 24.34 6.62
CA GLN A 256 -0.17 25.37 6.05
C GLN A 256 0.58 26.68 5.77
N GLY A 257 0.35 27.25 4.59
CA GLY A 257 0.91 28.54 4.18
C GLY A 257 2.18 28.46 3.33
N ALA A 258 2.69 27.26 3.04
CA ALA A 258 3.73 27.02 2.04
C ALA A 258 3.37 25.79 1.17
N PRO A 259 3.86 25.70 -0.08
CA PRO A 259 3.70 24.49 -0.89
C PRO A 259 4.41 23.27 -0.26
N ALA A 260 3.64 22.24 0.02
CA ALA A 260 4.09 20.95 0.55
C ALA A 260 4.17 19.89 -0.57
N PRO A 261 4.91 18.79 -0.38
CA PRO A 261 4.85 17.65 -1.31
C PRO A 261 3.44 17.06 -1.40
N GLY A 262 3.09 16.50 -2.55
CA GLY A 262 1.84 15.78 -2.76
C GLY A 262 2.06 14.27 -2.86
N VAL A 263 1.28 13.46 -2.15
CA VAL A 263 1.35 11.98 -2.26
C VAL A 263 -0.04 11.40 -2.51
N VAL A 264 -0.16 10.55 -3.53
CA VAL A 264 -1.37 9.75 -3.74
C VAL A 264 -1.25 8.42 -2.99
N TRP A 265 -2.28 8.05 -2.23
CA TRP A 265 -2.40 6.74 -1.60
C TRP A 265 -3.41 5.85 -2.33
N SER A 266 -3.01 4.63 -2.63
CA SER A 266 -3.74 3.66 -3.45
C SER A 266 -3.99 2.36 -2.67
N HIS A 267 -5.27 1.97 -2.53
CA HIS A 267 -5.67 0.81 -1.73
C HIS A 267 -5.57 -0.53 -2.49
N GLY A 268 -5.55 -1.64 -1.74
CA GLY A 268 -5.54 -3.00 -2.29
C GLY A 268 -6.89 -3.49 -2.82
N LEU A 269 -6.96 -4.74 -3.25
CA LEU A 269 -8.19 -5.39 -3.71
C LEU A 269 -9.30 -5.30 -2.65
N SER A 270 -10.52 -4.91 -3.05
CA SER A 270 -11.68 -4.71 -2.17
C SER A 270 -11.48 -3.68 -1.04
N GLY A 271 -10.44 -2.85 -1.11
CA GLY A 271 -10.18 -1.75 -0.19
C GLY A 271 -10.91 -0.46 -0.57
N GLU A 272 -10.68 0.60 0.21
CA GLU A 272 -11.26 1.93 0.02
C GLU A 272 -10.36 3.00 0.63
N ALA A 273 -10.60 4.29 0.32
CA ALA A 273 -9.96 5.38 1.04
C ALA A 273 -10.46 5.43 2.50
N SER A 274 -9.54 5.42 3.47
CA SER A 274 -9.81 5.58 4.90
C SER A 274 -9.39 6.97 5.39
N ALA A 275 -10.28 7.66 6.12
CA ALA A 275 -10.00 9.01 6.64
C ALA A 275 -8.86 9.00 7.67
N THR A 276 -8.85 8.01 8.56
CA THR A 276 -7.82 7.84 9.60
C THR A 276 -6.46 7.53 8.97
N GLU A 277 -6.39 6.58 8.04
CA GLU A 277 -5.14 6.20 7.37
C GLU A 277 -4.57 7.38 6.57
N THR A 278 -5.43 8.14 5.88
CA THR A 278 -5.03 9.35 5.14
C THR A 278 -4.40 10.39 6.08
N ARG A 279 -4.99 10.59 7.26
CA ARG A 279 -4.48 11.52 8.28
C ARG A 279 -3.13 11.07 8.82
N GLU A 280 -3.03 9.84 9.32
CA GLU A 280 -1.78 9.35 9.92
C GLU A 280 -0.65 9.22 8.87
N LEU A 281 -0.97 8.90 7.61
CA LEU A 281 -0.01 8.92 6.52
C LEU A 281 0.47 10.35 6.21
N ALA A 282 -0.42 11.35 6.18
CA ALA A 282 -0.03 12.74 5.96
C ALA A 282 0.92 13.27 7.07
N GLY A 283 0.63 12.95 8.33
CA GLY A 283 1.52 13.24 9.46
C GLY A 283 2.84 12.45 9.44
N ARG A 284 2.84 11.22 8.90
CA ARG A 284 4.04 10.38 8.77
C ARG A 284 5.01 10.87 7.69
N LEU A 285 4.48 11.44 6.61
CA LEU A 285 5.23 11.82 5.41
C LEU A 285 5.61 13.30 5.33
N ASP A 286 5.08 14.15 6.23
CA ASP A 286 5.16 15.61 6.13
C ASP A 286 4.71 16.12 4.73
N ALA A 287 3.57 15.61 4.25
CA ALA A 287 3.07 15.83 2.89
C ALA A 287 1.54 15.98 2.85
N LEU A 288 1.01 16.57 1.77
CA LEU A 288 -0.42 16.51 1.45
C LEU A 288 -0.73 15.14 0.83
N VAL A 289 -1.38 14.27 1.59
CA VAL A 289 -1.80 12.95 1.11
C VAL A 289 -3.23 13.03 0.56
N LEU A 290 -3.48 12.45 -0.62
CA LEU A 290 -4.82 12.20 -1.16
C LEU A 290 -5.01 10.69 -1.36
N SER A 291 -5.91 10.11 -0.58
CA SER A 291 -6.35 8.72 -0.71
C SER A 291 -7.65 8.68 -1.51
N TYR A 292 -7.73 7.87 -2.56
CA TYR A 292 -8.93 7.70 -3.37
C TYR A 292 -9.47 6.28 -3.27
N THR A 293 -10.77 6.11 -3.50
CA THR A 293 -11.42 4.81 -3.64
C THR A 293 -11.57 4.45 -5.11
N GLY A 294 -11.19 3.23 -5.51
CA GLY A 294 -11.27 2.74 -6.88
C GLY A 294 -12.71 2.60 -7.41
N PRO A 295 -12.89 2.38 -8.72
CA PRO A 295 -14.20 2.27 -9.35
C PRO A 295 -15.12 1.28 -8.62
N GLY A 296 -16.34 1.72 -8.31
CA GLY A 296 -17.38 0.92 -7.65
C GLY A 296 -17.13 0.45 -6.21
N GLU A 297 -15.97 0.75 -5.61
CA GLU A 297 -15.66 0.38 -4.23
C GLU A 297 -16.13 1.45 -3.22
N GLY A 298 -16.09 1.12 -1.92
CA GLY A 298 -16.29 2.04 -0.79
C GLY A 298 -17.59 1.87 -0.02
N THR A 299 -17.48 1.81 1.31
CA THR A 299 -18.58 1.46 2.24
C THR A 299 -19.42 2.64 2.74
N GLN A 300 -19.01 3.90 2.50
CA GLN A 300 -19.63 5.09 3.09
C GLN A 300 -19.90 6.19 2.04
N PRO A 301 -20.96 7.02 2.18
CA PRO A 301 -21.27 8.09 1.20
C PRO A 301 -20.13 9.09 0.92
N SER A 302 -19.17 9.22 1.85
CA SER A 302 -17.97 10.05 1.69
C SER A 302 -16.86 9.41 0.88
N ASN A 303 -16.81 8.07 0.74
CA ASN A 303 -15.76 7.35 0.03
C ASN A 303 -16.25 6.33 -1.02
N SER A 304 -17.56 6.08 -1.17
CA SER A 304 -18.11 5.23 -2.25
C SER A 304 -17.96 5.89 -3.62
N SER A 305 -17.08 5.35 -4.45
CA SER A 305 -16.87 5.79 -5.84
C SER A 305 -17.93 5.20 -6.78
N GLU A 306 -18.21 5.91 -7.87
CA GLU A 306 -19.02 5.37 -8.96
C GLU A 306 -18.23 4.31 -9.76
N GLY A 307 -18.96 3.46 -10.47
CA GLY A 307 -18.42 2.45 -11.40
C GLY A 307 -18.72 1.02 -10.96
N LEU A 308 -17.95 0.05 -11.45
CA LEU A 308 -18.06 -1.36 -11.08
C LEU A 308 -16.85 -1.80 -10.24
N ALA A 309 -17.11 -2.45 -9.10
CA ALA A 309 -16.09 -2.94 -8.18
C ALA A 309 -15.18 -4.01 -8.83
N ALA A 310 -13.98 -4.19 -8.28
CA ALA A 310 -13.04 -5.21 -8.75
C ALA A 310 -13.60 -6.63 -8.58
N SER A 311 -14.44 -6.83 -7.56
CA SER A 311 -15.08 -8.09 -7.16
C SER A 311 -16.31 -8.49 -7.99
N GLU A 312 -16.85 -7.59 -8.81
CA GLU A 312 -17.97 -7.89 -9.70
C GLU A 312 -17.68 -9.06 -10.65
N ASP A 313 -18.72 -9.84 -10.96
CA ASP A 313 -18.64 -11.11 -11.68
C ASP A 313 -17.59 -12.10 -11.11
N GLY A 314 -17.41 -12.10 -9.78
CA GLY A 314 -16.49 -13.01 -9.08
C GLY A 314 -15.03 -12.65 -9.31
N HIS A 315 -14.67 -11.38 -9.18
CA HIS A 315 -13.38 -10.82 -9.60
C HIS A 315 -13.17 -10.80 -11.14
N GLY A 316 -14.21 -11.05 -11.94
CA GLY A 316 -14.17 -11.00 -13.40
C GLY A 316 -13.75 -9.63 -13.95
N ARG A 317 -14.11 -8.53 -13.27
CA ARG A 317 -13.73 -7.16 -13.68
C ARG A 317 -12.23 -6.88 -13.56
N LEU A 318 -11.49 -7.55 -12.67
CA LEU A 318 -10.03 -7.42 -12.62
C LEU A 318 -9.39 -7.89 -13.94
N PHE A 319 -9.92 -8.94 -14.55
CA PHE A 319 -9.37 -9.58 -15.75
C PHE A 319 -10.11 -9.24 -17.05
N ASP A 320 -10.92 -8.18 -17.09
CA ASP A 320 -11.75 -7.84 -18.25
C ASP A 320 -10.95 -7.15 -19.38
N THR A 321 -9.97 -7.84 -19.93
CA THR A 321 -9.00 -7.33 -20.93
C THR A 321 -9.36 -7.67 -22.39
N THR A 322 -10.61 -8.09 -22.61
CA THR A 322 -11.11 -8.53 -23.93
C THR A 322 -12.49 -7.91 -24.21
N PRO A 323 -12.69 -7.23 -25.36
CA PRO A 323 -11.78 -7.12 -26.50
C PRO A 323 -10.59 -6.18 -26.29
N GLU A 324 -10.65 -5.33 -25.27
CA GLU A 324 -9.80 -4.16 -25.03
C GLU A 324 -9.18 -4.25 -23.62
N VAL A 325 -7.86 -4.01 -23.48
CA VAL A 325 -7.16 -4.18 -22.18
C VAL A 325 -7.64 -3.20 -21.12
N ARG A 326 -8.08 -2.01 -21.54
CA ARG A 326 -8.60 -0.93 -20.68
C ARG A 326 -9.89 -1.29 -19.94
N GLY A 327 -10.57 -2.39 -20.34
CA GLY A 327 -11.74 -2.94 -19.65
C GLY A 327 -11.46 -3.42 -18.23
N SER A 328 -10.21 -3.79 -17.91
CA SER A 328 -9.79 -4.20 -16.57
C SER A 328 -10.03 -3.11 -15.54
N TRP A 329 -10.54 -3.48 -14.36
CA TRP A 329 -10.62 -2.59 -13.20
C TRP A 329 -9.26 -1.95 -12.86
N MET A 330 -8.14 -2.67 -13.10
CA MET A 330 -6.80 -2.14 -12.85
C MET A 330 -6.50 -0.88 -13.67
N TRP A 331 -7.04 -0.79 -14.89
CA TRP A 331 -6.95 0.43 -15.70
C TRP A 331 -7.68 1.61 -15.05
N GLY A 332 -8.94 1.41 -14.66
CA GLY A 332 -9.76 2.46 -14.04
C GLY A 332 -9.21 2.91 -12.69
N HIS A 333 -8.64 1.98 -11.92
CA HIS A 333 -7.98 2.26 -10.65
C HIS A 333 -6.68 3.06 -10.83
N SER A 334 -5.80 2.69 -11.78
CA SER A 334 -4.59 3.46 -12.09
C SER A 334 -4.91 4.82 -12.72
N ALA A 335 -5.93 4.91 -13.58
CA ALA A 335 -6.44 6.18 -14.11
C ALA A 335 -6.95 7.08 -12.97
N ALA A 336 -7.68 6.53 -11.99
CA ALA A 336 -8.11 7.28 -10.81
C ALA A 336 -6.92 7.81 -9.97
N ALA A 337 -5.81 7.06 -9.84
CA ALA A 337 -4.58 7.56 -9.21
C ALA A 337 -3.96 8.74 -9.97
N MET A 338 -3.78 8.62 -11.29
CA MET A 338 -3.20 9.72 -12.08
C MET A 338 -4.11 10.97 -12.11
N ARG A 339 -5.42 10.78 -11.97
CA ARG A 339 -6.38 11.89 -11.77
C ARG A 339 -6.32 12.50 -10.36
N ALA A 340 -5.94 11.72 -9.34
CA ALA A 340 -5.61 12.28 -8.03
C ALA A 340 -4.36 13.17 -8.08
N LEU A 341 -3.31 12.78 -8.82
CA LEU A 341 -2.14 13.64 -9.07
C LEU A 341 -2.56 14.98 -9.71
N THR A 342 -3.41 14.94 -10.75
CA THR A 342 -3.95 16.15 -11.39
C THR A 342 -4.80 17.00 -10.42
N CYS A 343 -5.47 16.38 -9.44
CA CYS A 343 -6.18 17.12 -8.39
C CYS A 343 -5.22 17.77 -7.37
N LEU A 344 -4.11 17.10 -7.03
CA LEU A 344 -3.07 17.65 -6.16
C LEU A 344 -2.40 18.87 -6.80
N GLU A 345 -1.98 18.78 -8.06
CA GLU A 345 -1.38 19.92 -8.81
C GLU A 345 -2.30 21.16 -8.88
N GLY A 346 -3.62 20.96 -8.81
CA GLY A 346 -4.59 22.05 -8.77
C GLY A 346 -4.66 22.83 -7.45
N ARG A 347 -3.90 22.44 -6.41
CA ARG A 347 -3.95 23.05 -5.07
C ARG A 347 -2.75 23.98 -4.83
N PRO A 348 -2.95 25.24 -4.39
CA PRO A 348 -1.85 26.15 -4.04
C PRO A 348 -1.04 25.69 -2.82
N GLU A 349 -1.54 24.74 -2.05
CA GLU A 349 -0.83 24.07 -0.95
C GLU A 349 0.11 22.94 -1.42
N VAL A 350 0.11 22.59 -2.72
CA VAL A 350 0.96 21.53 -3.28
C VAL A 350 2.08 22.12 -4.14
N ASP A 351 3.27 21.57 -3.99
CA ASP A 351 4.40 21.76 -4.89
C ASP A 351 4.36 20.70 -5.99
N SER A 352 3.98 21.08 -7.21
CA SER A 352 3.84 20.15 -8.34
C SER A 352 5.17 19.55 -8.82
N ALA A 353 6.31 20.01 -8.32
CA ALA A 353 7.63 19.44 -8.57
C ALA A 353 8.09 18.48 -7.46
N ARG A 354 7.18 18.09 -6.57
CA ARG A 354 7.40 17.13 -5.47
C ARG A 354 6.17 16.24 -5.28
N LEU A 355 5.99 15.30 -6.21
CA LEU A 355 4.86 14.38 -6.23
C LEU A 355 5.31 12.93 -6.06
N GLY A 356 4.53 12.15 -5.32
CA GLY A 356 4.79 10.73 -5.10
C GLY A 356 3.54 9.89 -5.06
N MET A 357 3.73 8.58 -5.06
CA MET A 357 2.64 7.62 -4.92
C MET A 357 3.04 6.48 -3.99
N ALA A 358 2.11 6.09 -3.12
CA ALA A 358 2.26 4.90 -2.30
C ALA A 358 1.00 4.05 -2.37
N GLY A 359 1.15 2.75 -2.19
CA GLY A 359 -0.02 1.87 -2.18
C GLY A 359 0.27 0.46 -1.72
N TYR A 360 -0.81 -0.22 -1.34
CA TYR A 360 -0.79 -1.56 -0.78
C TYR A 360 -1.40 -2.59 -1.75
N SER A 361 -0.79 -3.77 -1.92
CA SER A 361 -1.30 -4.87 -2.76
C SER A 361 -1.60 -4.40 -4.19
N LEU A 362 -2.83 -4.49 -4.69
CA LEU A 362 -3.20 -3.93 -6.01
C LEU A 362 -2.95 -2.43 -6.14
N GLY A 363 -3.02 -1.65 -5.05
CA GLY A 363 -2.63 -0.24 -5.07
C GLY A 363 -1.11 -0.04 -5.17
N GLY A 364 -0.33 -0.99 -4.68
CA GLY A 364 1.11 -1.06 -4.92
C GLY A 364 1.41 -1.37 -6.40
N LEU A 365 0.62 -2.25 -7.03
CA LEU A 365 0.72 -2.52 -8.47
C LEU A 365 0.29 -1.31 -9.30
N ALA A 366 -0.77 -0.60 -8.87
CA ALA A 366 -1.16 0.68 -9.45
C ALA A 366 -0.03 1.72 -9.34
N SER A 367 0.68 1.75 -8.20
CA SER A 367 1.83 2.65 -7.99
C SER A 367 2.98 2.34 -8.95
N LEU A 368 3.25 1.06 -9.24
CA LEU A 368 4.22 0.64 -10.27
C LEU A 368 3.76 0.99 -11.70
N ILE A 369 2.49 0.79 -12.01
CA ILE A 369 1.90 1.18 -13.31
C ILE A 369 2.01 2.69 -13.52
N VAL A 370 1.65 3.50 -12.52
CA VAL A 370 1.75 4.97 -12.62
C VAL A 370 3.20 5.43 -12.71
N ALA A 371 4.12 4.82 -11.93
CA ALA A 371 5.56 5.09 -12.01
C ALA A 371 6.20 4.72 -13.37
N ALA A 372 5.54 3.90 -14.19
CA ALA A 372 5.96 3.54 -15.54
C ALA A 372 5.35 4.41 -16.65
N GLU A 373 4.28 5.18 -16.35
CA GLU A 373 3.45 5.86 -17.35
C GLU A 373 3.29 7.38 -17.11
N ASP A 374 3.53 7.88 -15.89
CA ASP A 374 3.30 9.27 -15.49
C ASP A 374 4.59 9.95 -14.99
N ASP A 375 5.21 10.75 -15.87
CA ASP A 375 6.48 11.46 -15.61
C ASP A 375 6.43 12.55 -14.51
N ARG A 376 5.29 12.71 -13.82
CA ARG A 376 5.12 13.63 -12.68
C ARG A 376 5.64 13.08 -11.35
N LEU A 377 5.84 11.77 -11.21
CA LEU A 377 6.27 11.19 -9.94
C LEU A 377 7.80 11.33 -9.75
N ASP A 378 8.22 11.73 -8.55
CA ASP A 378 9.63 11.76 -8.15
C ASP A 378 10.06 10.48 -7.41
N ALA A 379 9.13 9.82 -6.71
CA ALA A 379 9.37 8.58 -5.97
C ALA A 379 8.07 7.78 -5.73
N ALA A 380 8.20 6.47 -5.55
CA ALA A 380 7.09 5.60 -5.15
C ALA A 380 7.44 4.64 -4.00
N VAL A 381 6.44 4.28 -3.19
CA VAL A 381 6.56 3.24 -2.16
C VAL A 381 5.48 2.17 -2.34
N VAL A 382 5.92 0.95 -2.59
CA VAL A 382 5.10 -0.16 -3.07
C VAL A 382 5.06 -1.23 -1.97
N ILE A 383 3.91 -1.40 -1.33
CA ILE A 383 3.77 -2.20 -0.12
C ILE A 383 3.06 -3.52 -0.44
N SER A 384 3.70 -4.65 -0.12
CA SER A 384 3.24 -6.01 -0.45
C SER A 384 2.72 -6.10 -1.88
N SER A 385 3.57 -5.80 -2.86
CA SER A 385 3.22 -5.87 -4.29
C SER A 385 4.45 -6.09 -5.17
N ALA A 386 4.24 -6.68 -6.33
CA ALA A 386 5.25 -7.05 -7.32
C ALA A 386 4.61 -7.13 -8.72
N THR A 387 5.41 -6.96 -9.78
CA THR A 387 4.92 -7.02 -11.17
C THR A 387 4.77 -8.45 -11.67
N HIS A 388 5.80 -9.30 -11.55
CA HIS A 388 5.92 -10.66 -12.13
C HIS A 388 4.83 -11.66 -11.66
N TRP A 389 3.60 -11.51 -12.14
CA TRP A 389 2.49 -12.41 -11.80
C TRP A 389 2.54 -13.74 -12.56
N ASP A 390 3.29 -13.80 -13.65
CA ASP A 390 3.67 -15.03 -14.34
C ASP A 390 4.59 -15.92 -13.49
N GLU A 391 5.49 -15.32 -12.70
CA GLU A 391 6.25 -16.05 -11.67
C GLU A 391 5.39 -16.37 -10.44
N ALA A 392 4.61 -15.39 -9.94
CA ALA A 392 3.79 -15.58 -8.73
C ALA A 392 2.71 -16.67 -8.85
N VAL A 393 2.28 -17.05 -10.06
CA VAL A 393 1.38 -18.20 -10.28
C VAL A 393 2.10 -19.56 -10.34
N ALA A 394 3.42 -19.65 -10.20
CA ALA A 394 4.13 -20.93 -10.26
C ALA A 394 3.62 -21.96 -9.22
N PRO A 395 3.30 -21.60 -7.96
CA PRO A 395 2.67 -22.54 -7.02
C PRO A 395 1.24 -22.95 -7.44
N ASP A 396 0.90 -24.23 -7.27
CA ASP A 396 -0.45 -24.75 -7.54
C ASP A 396 -1.54 -24.06 -6.68
N ASN A 397 -1.17 -23.60 -5.49
CA ASN A 397 -2.02 -22.90 -4.52
C ASN A 397 -1.81 -21.37 -4.50
N ALA A 398 -1.16 -20.79 -5.51
CA ALA A 398 -0.97 -19.34 -5.64
C ALA A 398 -2.30 -18.56 -5.60
N TRP A 399 -2.31 -17.39 -4.95
CA TRP A 399 -3.55 -16.68 -4.63
C TRP A 399 -4.22 -16.11 -5.89
N GLN A 400 -3.42 -15.70 -6.88
CA GLN A 400 -3.87 -15.31 -8.22
C GLN A 400 -4.62 -16.46 -8.92
N ARG A 401 -4.24 -17.74 -8.72
CA ARG A 401 -4.98 -18.88 -9.28
C ARG A 401 -6.37 -19.01 -8.66
N GLN A 402 -6.55 -18.62 -7.39
CA GLN A 402 -7.88 -18.58 -6.79
C GLN A 402 -8.71 -17.42 -7.36
N LEU A 403 -8.17 -16.20 -7.46
CA LEU A 403 -8.87 -15.08 -8.11
C LEU A 403 -9.30 -15.42 -9.55
N LEU A 404 -8.43 -16.10 -10.31
CA LEU A 404 -8.77 -16.62 -11.62
C LEU A 404 -9.91 -17.64 -11.57
N THR A 405 -9.86 -18.59 -10.63
CA THR A 405 -10.90 -19.61 -10.46
C THR A 405 -12.26 -19.01 -10.12
N GLU A 406 -12.29 -18.00 -9.23
CA GLU A 406 -13.49 -17.24 -8.86
C GLU A 406 -14.07 -16.49 -10.07
N ALA A 407 -13.20 -15.93 -10.93
CA ALA A 407 -13.56 -15.26 -12.18
C ALA A 407 -13.94 -16.24 -13.33
N GLY A 408 -13.91 -17.55 -13.09
CA GLY A 408 -14.16 -18.58 -14.12
C GLY A 408 -13.05 -18.70 -15.17
N LEU A 409 -11.82 -18.27 -14.83
CA LEU A 409 -10.64 -18.23 -15.67
C LEU A 409 -9.55 -19.20 -15.19
N THR A 410 -8.48 -19.32 -15.99
CA THR A 410 -7.24 -20.03 -15.65
C THR A 410 -6.04 -19.28 -16.21
N THR A 411 -4.81 -19.71 -15.87
CA THR A 411 -3.57 -19.15 -16.44
C THR A 411 -3.47 -19.30 -17.97
N GLU A 412 -4.27 -20.17 -18.58
CA GLU A 412 -4.34 -20.33 -20.05
C GLU A 412 -5.26 -19.30 -20.74
N SER A 413 -6.15 -18.67 -19.96
CA SER A 413 -7.16 -17.75 -20.48
C SER A 413 -6.52 -16.54 -21.15
N GLU A 414 -7.06 -16.14 -22.31
CA GLU A 414 -6.57 -14.95 -23.03
C GLU A 414 -6.67 -13.69 -22.17
N ARG A 415 -7.75 -13.58 -21.38
CA ARG A 415 -7.97 -12.51 -20.41
C ARG A 415 -6.82 -12.37 -19.39
N TRP A 416 -6.35 -13.50 -18.86
CA TRP A 416 -5.21 -13.53 -17.93
C TRP A 416 -3.91 -13.13 -18.60
N ARG A 417 -3.58 -13.75 -19.74
CA ARG A 417 -2.32 -13.46 -20.45
C ARG A 417 -2.22 -11.98 -20.82
N ARG A 418 -3.28 -11.41 -21.40
CA ARG A 418 -3.37 -9.96 -21.66
C ARG A 418 -3.25 -9.10 -20.39
N PHE A 419 -3.75 -9.56 -19.25
CA PHE A 419 -3.61 -8.83 -17.98
C PHE A 419 -2.15 -8.79 -17.53
N VAL A 420 -1.46 -9.93 -17.53
CA VAL A 420 -0.02 -10.04 -17.24
C VAL A 420 0.78 -9.18 -18.23
N ASP A 421 0.56 -9.37 -19.54
CA ASP A 421 1.24 -8.65 -20.63
C ASP A 421 1.05 -7.11 -20.57
N THR A 422 0.05 -6.60 -19.85
CA THR A 422 -0.28 -5.16 -19.76
C THR A 422 0.05 -4.55 -18.40
N TYR A 423 -0.39 -5.18 -17.30
CA TYR A 423 -0.46 -4.57 -15.96
C TYR A 423 0.41 -5.27 -14.91
N ALA A 424 0.77 -6.53 -15.12
CA ALA A 424 1.32 -7.40 -14.07
C ALA A 424 2.37 -8.36 -14.63
N GLY A 425 3.38 -7.80 -15.30
CA GLY A 425 4.52 -8.53 -15.84
C GLY A 425 5.77 -7.65 -15.89
N PRO A 426 6.95 -8.23 -16.21
CA PRO A 426 8.24 -7.54 -16.23
C PRO A 426 8.24 -6.21 -16.97
N GLN A 427 7.49 -6.12 -18.07
CA GLN A 427 7.44 -4.92 -18.91
C GLN A 427 6.98 -3.66 -18.16
N VAL A 428 6.23 -3.79 -17.05
CA VAL A 428 5.83 -2.65 -16.22
C VAL A 428 7.03 -2.14 -15.41
N SER A 429 7.68 -3.02 -14.65
CA SER A 429 8.84 -2.67 -13.81
C SER A 429 10.01 -2.16 -14.65
N GLN A 430 10.23 -2.74 -15.84
CA GLN A 430 11.26 -2.32 -16.80
C GLN A 430 11.04 -0.93 -17.41
N ARG A 431 9.85 -0.35 -17.29
CA ARG A 431 9.54 1.04 -17.72
C ARG A 431 9.66 2.06 -16.58
N VAL A 432 9.76 1.63 -15.33
CA VAL A 432 9.87 2.56 -14.18
C VAL A 432 11.24 3.22 -14.17
N THR A 433 11.25 4.55 -14.28
CA THR A 433 12.49 5.37 -14.32
C THR A 433 12.84 6.00 -12.98
N ILE A 434 11.92 5.99 -12.02
CA ILE A 434 12.04 6.67 -10.72
C ILE A 434 12.53 5.72 -9.60
N PRO A 435 13.02 6.24 -8.46
CA PRO A 435 13.36 5.42 -7.29
C PRO A 435 12.11 4.83 -6.60
N VAL A 436 12.09 3.50 -6.45
CA VAL A 436 11.01 2.76 -5.77
C VAL A 436 11.52 2.10 -4.48
N LEU A 437 10.77 2.23 -3.39
CA LEU A 437 10.90 1.33 -2.24
C LEU A 437 9.88 0.19 -2.36
N LEU A 438 10.36 -1.03 -2.57
CA LEU A 438 9.58 -2.24 -2.38
C LEU A 438 9.59 -2.60 -0.88
N ALA A 439 8.42 -2.66 -0.24
CA ALA A 439 8.29 -3.03 1.18
C ALA A 439 7.30 -4.19 1.33
N SER A 440 7.77 -5.41 1.59
CA SER A 440 6.92 -6.61 1.59
C SER A 440 7.17 -7.54 2.77
N GLY A 441 6.24 -8.45 3.02
CA GLY A 441 6.48 -9.58 3.91
C GLY A 441 7.38 -10.64 3.25
N SER A 442 8.31 -11.23 4.01
CA SER A 442 9.16 -12.30 3.47
C SER A 442 8.42 -13.62 3.23
N SER A 443 7.20 -13.75 3.78
CA SER A 443 6.32 -14.91 3.62
C SER A 443 4.97 -14.53 2.99
N ASP A 444 4.96 -13.45 2.21
CA ASP A 444 3.80 -12.99 1.43
C ASP A 444 3.40 -14.06 0.40
N GLY A 445 2.18 -14.59 0.53
CA GLY A 445 1.66 -15.66 -0.32
C GLY A 445 1.00 -15.20 -1.62
N PHE A 446 0.80 -13.89 -1.78
CA PHE A 446 0.27 -13.28 -2.99
C PHE A 446 1.41 -12.73 -3.85
N PHE A 447 2.37 -12.04 -3.22
CA PHE A 447 3.55 -11.48 -3.87
C PHE A 447 4.81 -12.17 -3.31
N PRO A 448 5.06 -13.43 -3.70
CA PRO A 448 6.15 -14.23 -3.16
C PRO A 448 7.53 -13.65 -3.48
N VAL A 449 8.52 -14.10 -2.70
CA VAL A 449 9.87 -13.51 -2.67
C VAL A 449 10.63 -13.63 -4.00
N ASP A 450 10.31 -14.63 -4.83
CA ASP A 450 10.78 -14.77 -6.21
C ASP A 450 10.27 -13.63 -7.09
N ALA A 451 8.95 -13.49 -7.25
CA ALA A 451 8.33 -12.43 -8.05
C ALA A 451 8.72 -11.01 -7.56
N LEU A 452 8.88 -10.84 -6.25
CA LEU A 452 9.38 -9.59 -5.64
C LEU A 452 10.85 -9.32 -5.99
N SER A 453 11.70 -10.36 -6.02
CA SER A 453 13.11 -10.25 -6.40
C SER A 453 13.28 -9.97 -7.88
N ALA A 454 12.47 -10.60 -8.74
CA ALA A 454 12.42 -10.32 -10.17
C ALA A 454 11.95 -8.88 -10.45
N THR A 455 10.93 -8.41 -9.71
CA THR A 455 10.50 -6.99 -9.76
C THR A 455 11.63 -6.05 -9.35
N LEU A 456 12.37 -6.35 -8.27
CA LEU A 456 13.52 -5.54 -7.84
C LEU A 456 14.64 -5.50 -8.90
N ALA A 457 14.86 -6.61 -9.62
CA ALA A 457 15.92 -6.73 -10.61
C ALA A 457 15.65 -5.93 -11.91
N ASP A 458 14.39 -5.67 -12.24
CA ASP A 458 13.98 -4.80 -13.35
C ASP A 458 14.11 -3.30 -13.03
N LEU A 459 14.00 -2.92 -11.75
CA LEU A 459 13.95 -1.54 -11.30
C LEU A 459 15.32 -0.84 -11.34
N SER A 460 15.28 0.49 -11.30
CA SER A 460 16.48 1.35 -11.25
C SER A 460 17.38 1.02 -10.04
N GLY A 461 18.70 1.18 -10.20
CA GLY A 461 19.68 0.93 -9.12
C GLY A 461 19.55 1.85 -7.90
N ASP A 462 18.74 2.91 -7.98
CA ASP A 462 18.35 3.76 -6.86
C ASP A 462 17.21 3.19 -6.00
N SER A 463 16.51 2.17 -6.51
CA SER A 463 15.43 1.47 -5.80
C SER A 463 15.97 0.60 -4.65
N ARG A 464 15.14 0.34 -3.64
CA ARG A 464 15.51 -0.45 -2.44
C ARG A 464 14.41 -1.42 -2.05
N LEU A 465 14.80 -2.40 -1.25
CA LEU A 465 13.91 -3.41 -0.67
C LEU A 465 13.90 -3.27 0.86
N ALA A 466 12.74 -3.43 1.48
CA ALA A 466 12.56 -3.67 2.91
C ALA A 466 11.70 -4.92 3.11
N LEU A 467 12.22 -5.92 3.84
CA LEU A 467 11.52 -7.20 4.06
C LEU A 467 11.12 -7.37 5.52
N VAL A 468 9.81 -7.46 5.76
CA VAL A 468 9.26 -7.81 7.07
C VAL A 468 9.32 -9.34 7.22
N GLY A 469 10.36 -9.81 7.92
CA GLY A 469 10.53 -11.23 8.23
C GLY A 469 9.26 -11.85 8.83
N ASN A 470 8.83 -13.00 8.28
CA ASN A 470 7.62 -13.75 8.65
C ASN A 470 6.26 -13.06 8.46
N LEU A 471 6.20 -11.83 7.94
CA LEU A 471 4.91 -11.24 7.57
C LEU A 471 4.37 -11.94 6.30
N ASP A 472 3.06 -12.20 6.28
CA ASP A 472 2.32 -12.69 5.12
C ASP A 472 1.33 -11.63 4.59
N HIS A 473 0.61 -11.94 3.50
CA HIS A 473 -0.29 -10.99 2.85
C HIS A 473 -1.62 -10.72 3.58
N GLY A 474 -1.97 -11.51 4.60
CA GLY A 474 -3.32 -11.48 5.19
C GLY A 474 -3.83 -12.80 5.78
N CYS A 475 -3.00 -13.86 5.81
CA CYS A 475 -3.32 -15.15 6.45
C CYS A 475 -2.98 -15.18 7.96
N PHE A 476 -2.40 -14.09 8.48
CA PHE A 476 -2.03 -13.78 9.87
C PHE A 476 -2.23 -14.88 10.94
N LEU A 477 -1.13 -15.19 11.63
CA LEU A 477 -1.02 -15.94 12.89
C LEU A 477 -1.24 -17.47 12.85
N PHE A 478 -1.71 -18.06 11.76
CA PHE A 478 -1.73 -19.53 11.66
C PHE A 478 -0.34 -20.11 11.36
N GLY A 479 0.36 -20.51 12.43
CA GLY A 479 1.60 -21.29 12.37
C GLY A 479 2.91 -20.49 12.37
N ILE A 480 2.86 -19.16 12.46
CA ILE A 480 4.05 -18.32 12.68
C ILE A 480 4.39 -18.33 14.19
N PRO A 481 5.63 -18.65 14.61
CA PRO A 481 6.00 -18.78 16.02
C PRO A 481 6.30 -17.43 16.71
N GLU A 482 5.58 -16.37 16.36
CA GLU A 482 5.80 -15.00 16.84
C GLU A 482 4.49 -14.29 17.17
N SER A 483 4.50 -13.38 18.15
CA SER A 483 3.31 -12.62 18.54
C SER A 483 2.98 -11.49 17.56
N THR A 484 1.70 -11.08 17.54
CA THR A 484 1.18 -9.91 16.81
C THR A 484 2.05 -8.68 17.01
N ASP A 485 2.39 -8.37 18.26
CA ASP A 485 3.02 -7.11 18.63
C ASP A 485 4.47 -7.03 18.13
N VAL A 486 5.15 -8.19 18.08
CA VAL A 486 6.51 -8.31 17.50
C VAL A 486 6.45 -8.13 15.98
N LEU A 487 5.46 -8.72 15.31
CA LEU A 487 5.26 -8.53 13.86
C LEU A 487 4.83 -7.09 13.53
N ALA A 488 3.97 -6.48 14.34
CA ALA A 488 3.55 -5.08 14.19
C ALA A 488 4.72 -4.12 14.34
N ALA A 489 5.53 -4.24 15.41
CA ALA A 489 6.72 -3.42 15.61
C ALA A 489 7.76 -3.61 14.48
N ARG A 490 7.93 -4.86 14.00
CA ARG A 490 8.80 -5.18 12.85
C ARG A 490 8.31 -4.52 11.57
N SER A 491 6.98 -4.52 11.35
CA SER A 491 6.30 -3.94 10.20
C SER A 491 6.42 -2.42 10.21
N ALA A 492 6.11 -1.76 11.34
CA ALA A 492 6.21 -0.31 11.49
C ALA A 492 7.61 0.22 11.16
N LEU A 493 8.67 -0.43 11.66
CA LEU A 493 10.06 -0.03 11.34
C LEU A 493 10.34 -0.06 9.83
N ARG A 494 9.87 -1.10 9.12
CA ARG A 494 10.20 -1.33 7.70
C ARG A 494 9.28 -0.60 6.73
N ILE A 495 7.98 -0.60 7.00
CA ILE A 495 6.95 -0.03 6.14
C ILE A 495 6.77 1.45 6.47
N ASP A 496 6.60 1.82 7.76
CA ASP A 496 6.29 3.20 8.14
C ASP A 496 7.56 4.06 8.17
N GLY A 497 8.62 3.52 8.79
CA GLY A 497 9.96 4.11 8.78
C GLY A 497 10.55 4.19 7.37
N GLY A 498 10.37 3.13 6.57
CA GLY A 498 10.75 3.11 5.15
C GLY A 498 10.05 4.20 4.35
N GLN A 499 8.71 4.28 4.43
CA GLN A 499 7.93 5.35 3.79
C GLN A 499 8.40 6.75 4.16
N ARG A 500 8.55 7.03 5.47
CA ARG A 500 9.02 8.33 5.98
C ARG A 500 10.37 8.72 5.37
N MET A 501 11.33 7.80 5.37
CA MET A 501 12.67 8.07 4.88
C MET A 501 12.74 8.14 3.34
N TRP A 502 11.93 7.35 2.63
CA TRP A 502 11.87 7.38 1.15
C TRP A 502 11.35 8.72 0.62
N PHE A 503 10.21 9.18 1.14
CA PHE A 503 9.64 10.45 0.72
C PHE A 503 10.42 11.66 1.28
N ARG A 504 11.05 11.56 2.46
CA ARG A 504 11.96 12.61 2.95
C ARG A 504 13.19 12.77 2.03
N ARG A 505 13.75 11.69 1.46
CA ARG A 505 14.78 11.77 0.38
C ARG A 505 14.23 12.49 -0.84
N ALA A 506 13.10 12.03 -1.37
CA ALA A 506 12.52 12.52 -2.61
C ALA A 506 12.17 14.03 -2.56
N PHE A 507 11.66 14.50 -1.42
CA PHE A 507 10.98 15.80 -1.36
C PHE A 507 11.66 16.89 -0.53
N ASN A 508 12.50 16.52 0.43
CA ASN A 508 12.99 17.46 1.44
C ASN A 508 14.49 17.75 1.36
N ALA A 509 15.24 17.04 0.49
CA ALA A 509 16.62 17.36 0.09
C ALA A 509 17.51 17.86 1.23
N GLU A 510 17.49 17.14 2.36
CA GLU A 510 18.48 17.34 3.41
C GLU A 510 19.77 16.64 2.95
N PRO A 511 20.96 17.28 3.00
CA PRO A 511 22.23 16.70 2.52
C PRO A 511 22.70 15.39 3.20
N HIS A 512 21.92 14.88 4.14
CA HIS A 512 22.15 13.63 4.87
C HIS A 512 21.08 12.55 4.57
N VAL A 513 20.04 12.92 3.82
CA VAL A 513 18.92 12.08 3.37
C VAL A 513 18.87 12.01 1.83
N GLU A 514 19.51 12.95 1.12
CA GLU A 514 19.75 12.91 -0.34
C GLU A 514 20.35 11.55 -0.80
N ASP A 515 21.30 11.01 -0.02
CA ASP A 515 21.90 9.69 -0.22
C ASP A 515 21.33 8.66 0.78
N LEU A 516 20.19 8.03 0.43
CA LEU A 516 19.74 6.85 1.18
C LEU A 516 20.74 5.69 0.98
N PRO A 517 21.03 4.90 2.04
CA PRO A 517 22.11 3.91 1.99
C PRO A 517 21.96 2.92 0.85
N ALA A 518 23.08 2.48 0.29
CA ALA A 518 23.09 1.37 -0.66
C ALA A 518 22.51 0.09 -0.03
N ALA A 519 21.90 -0.76 -0.85
CA ALA A 519 21.44 -2.07 -0.40
C ALA A 519 22.65 -2.92 0.07
N PRO A 520 22.54 -3.65 1.20
CA PRO A 520 23.60 -4.55 1.64
C PRO A 520 23.98 -5.55 0.53
N THR A 521 25.28 -5.71 0.27
CA THR A 521 25.77 -6.77 -0.62
C THR A 521 26.16 -7.99 0.20
N VAL A 522 25.87 -9.19 -0.30
CA VAL A 522 26.05 -10.45 0.44
C VAL A 522 27.03 -11.35 -0.31
N GLU A 523 28.06 -11.80 0.41
CA GLU A 523 29.02 -12.80 -0.03
C GLU A 523 28.88 -14.06 0.83
N LEU A 524 28.80 -15.21 0.16
CA LEU A 524 28.60 -16.51 0.80
C LEU A 524 29.82 -17.40 0.55
N THR A 525 30.39 -17.97 1.61
CA THR A 525 31.52 -18.90 1.52
C THR A 525 31.32 -20.10 2.44
N SER A 526 31.85 -21.27 2.07
CA SER A 526 31.75 -22.50 2.87
C SER A 526 33.13 -22.83 3.47
N PRO A 527 33.48 -22.30 4.66
CA PRO A 527 34.81 -22.49 5.24
C PRO A 527 35.12 -23.97 5.58
N SER A 528 34.12 -24.75 6.01
CA SER A 528 34.25 -26.20 6.19
C SER A 528 32.90 -26.90 6.41
N GLY A 529 32.61 -27.94 5.62
CA GLY A 529 31.41 -28.76 5.79
C GLY A 529 30.12 -28.02 5.42
N ASP A 530 29.06 -28.27 6.19
CA ASP A 530 27.72 -27.70 6.00
C ASP A 530 27.56 -26.28 6.59
N ALA A 531 28.62 -25.76 7.24
CA ALA A 531 28.66 -24.39 7.75
C ALA A 531 28.85 -23.38 6.60
N LEU A 532 27.91 -22.43 6.51
CA LEU A 532 27.92 -21.31 5.58
C LEU A 532 28.32 -20.03 6.31
N GLN A 533 29.46 -19.47 5.93
CA GLN A 533 29.87 -18.14 6.34
C GLN A 533 29.17 -17.10 5.47
N VAL A 534 28.31 -16.31 6.11
CA VAL A 534 27.68 -15.11 5.53
C VAL A 534 28.58 -13.91 5.85
N THR A 535 28.86 -13.10 4.84
CA THR A 535 29.53 -11.80 4.96
C THR A 535 28.70 -10.77 4.22
N ALA A 536 28.50 -9.61 4.83
CA ALA A 536 27.76 -8.50 4.25
C ALA A 536 28.56 -7.20 4.31
N GLN A 537 28.54 -6.46 3.20
CA GLN A 537 28.94 -5.05 3.20
C GLN A 537 27.67 -4.22 3.39
N VAL A 538 27.72 -3.29 4.35
CA VAL A 538 26.61 -2.40 4.70
C VAL A 538 27.11 -0.97 4.54
N ASP A 539 26.26 -0.11 3.99
CA ASP A 539 26.62 1.28 3.72
C ASP A 539 26.60 2.12 5.01
N GLU A 540 27.76 2.26 5.61
CA GLU A 540 28.03 3.08 6.78
C GLU A 540 28.65 4.45 6.41
N SER A 541 28.46 4.92 5.17
CA SER A 541 29.12 6.15 4.67
C SER A 541 28.54 7.44 5.24
N SER A 542 27.23 7.50 5.51
CA SER A 542 26.56 8.66 6.09
C SER A 542 26.71 8.71 7.60
N SER A 543 27.41 9.73 8.12
CA SER A 543 27.57 9.94 9.56
C SER A 543 26.26 10.32 10.29
N ALA A 544 25.18 10.57 9.56
CA ALA A 544 23.85 10.84 10.12
C ALA A 544 22.99 9.57 10.29
N LEU A 545 23.38 8.46 9.65
CA LEU A 545 22.64 7.21 9.61
C LEU A 545 23.41 6.14 10.38
N ALA A 546 23.08 5.99 11.67
CA ALA A 546 23.72 4.98 12.51
C ALA A 546 23.15 3.59 12.18
N VAL A 547 24.00 2.65 11.74
CA VAL A 547 23.63 1.23 11.69
C VAL A 547 23.53 0.70 13.12
N THR A 548 22.31 0.37 13.53
CA THR A 548 22.02 -0.12 14.89
C THR A 548 22.11 -1.64 14.99
N GLN A 549 21.75 -2.34 13.90
CA GLN A 549 21.76 -3.79 13.83
C GLN A 549 21.89 -4.25 12.37
N VAL A 550 22.56 -5.38 12.15
CA VAL A 550 22.55 -6.10 10.88
C VAL A 550 22.13 -7.54 11.16
N LEU A 551 21.13 -8.01 10.41
CA LEU A 551 20.50 -9.31 10.59
C LEU A 551 20.62 -10.11 9.29
N VAL A 552 20.99 -11.39 9.41
CA VAL A 552 20.73 -12.36 8.33
C VAL A 552 19.43 -13.08 8.61
N TRP A 553 18.58 -13.16 7.59
CA TRP A 553 17.36 -13.94 7.57
C TRP A 553 17.52 -15.11 6.60
N TRP A 554 17.07 -16.30 6.97
CA TRP A 554 17.08 -17.45 6.08
C TRP A 554 15.83 -18.31 6.25
N SER A 555 15.44 -19.01 5.19
CA SER A 555 14.38 -20.01 5.22
C SER A 555 14.95 -21.39 4.87
N ALA A 556 14.35 -22.43 5.45
CA ALA A 556 14.67 -23.84 5.19
C ALA A 556 13.44 -24.63 4.70
N ASP A 557 12.38 -23.92 4.32
CA ASP A 557 11.05 -24.43 3.96
C ASP A 557 10.44 -23.64 2.78
N ASP A 558 11.32 -23.19 1.87
CA ASP A 558 10.97 -22.50 0.62
C ASP A 558 10.19 -21.18 0.81
N ALA A 559 10.70 -20.29 1.66
CA ALA A 559 10.16 -18.97 2.04
C ALA A 559 8.89 -18.98 2.91
N LEU A 560 8.37 -20.16 3.26
CA LEU A 560 7.17 -20.30 4.09
C LEU A 560 7.38 -19.74 5.51
N THR A 561 8.54 -19.98 6.13
CA THR A 561 8.97 -19.37 7.39
C THR A 561 10.45 -18.98 7.35
N TRP A 562 10.82 -17.99 8.15
CA TRP A 562 12.16 -17.41 8.20
C TRP A 562 12.69 -17.35 9.63
N SER A 563 13.92 -17.82 9.78
CA SER A 563 14.74 -17.63 10.99
C SER A 563 15.67 -16.43 10.80
N GLN A 564 16.16 -15.86 11.91
CA GLN A 564 17.08 -14.72 11.90
C GLN A 564 18.22 -14.86 12.92
N ALA A 565 19.35 -14.22 12.62
CA ALA A 565 20.49 -14.10 13.52
C ALA A 565 21.22 -12.77 13.31
N PRO A 566 21.76 -12.14 14.37
CA PRO A 566 22.58 -10.94 14.23
C PRO A 566 23.95 -11.27 13.62
N LEU A 567 24.38 -10.46 12.66
CA LEU A 567 25.76 -10.47 12.18
C LEU A 567 26.65 -9.66 13.14
N THR A 568 27.93 -10.03 13.23
CA THR A 568 28.93 -9.33 14.03
C THR A 568 29.81 -8.46 13.15
N ARG A 569 30.00 -7.19 13.51
CA ARG A 569 30.87 -6.26 12.78
C ARG A 569 32.35 -6.53 13.09
N ALA A 570 33.14 -6.91 12.09
CA ALA A 570 34.58 -7.14 12.18
C ALA A 570 35.29 -6.69 10.89
N ASP A 571 36.47 -6.08 11.03
CA ASP A 571 37.35 -5.67 9.91
C ASP A 571 36.69 -4.86 8.77
N GLY A 572 35.60 -4.15 9.08
CA GLY A 572 34.85 -3.31 8.13
C GLY A 572 33.68 -4.01 7.42
N ALA A 573 33.43 -5.29 7.72
CA ALA A 573 32.28 -6.05 7.23
C ALA A 573 31.41 -6.55 8.39
N TRP A 574 30.22 -7.03 8.08
CA TRP A 574 29.33 -7.73 9.01
C TRP A 574 29.31 -9.21 8.68
N SER A 575 29.52 -10.11 9.64
CA SER A 575 29.66 -11.54 9.35
C SER A 575 29.10 -12.46 10.42
N GLY A 576 28.74 -13.69 10.01
CA GLY A 576 28.17 -14.71 10.88
C GLY A 576 28.15 -16.09 10.19
N GLU A 577 28.15 -17.14 11.00
CA GLU A 577 28.11 -18.53 10.53
C GLU A 577 26.70 -19.10 10.69
N LEU A 578 26.16 -19.72 9.64
CA LEU A 578 24.87 -20.42 9.63
C LEU A 578 25.11 -21.91 9.31
N ASP A 579 24.42 -22.80 10.04
CA ASP A 579 24.37 -24.23 9.72
C ASP A 579 23.20 -24.48 8.75
N LEU A 580 23.47 -24.46 7.44
CA LEU A 580 22.46 -24.60 6.39
C LEU A 580 22.66 -25.92 5.64
N ASN A 581 21.78 -26.88 5.94
CA ASN A 581 21.72 -28.18 5.27
C ASN A 581 21.06 -28.08 3.88
N GLY A 582 21.54 -27.21 2.99
CA GLY A 582 20.96 -27.01 1.66
C GLY A 582 21.48 -25.80 0.89
N ALA A 583 20.81 -25.48 -0.22
CA ALA A 583 21.05 -24.22 -0.94
C ALA A 583 20.53 -23.03 -0.11
N PRO A 584 21.29 -21.93 -0.01
CA PRO A 584 20.90 -20.81 0.84
C PRO A 584 19.75 -20.00 0.21
N LEU A 585 18.58 -20.07 0.83
CA LEU A 585 17.54 -19.07 0.69
C LEU A 585 17.70 -18.06 1.84
N LEU A 586 18.27 -16.90 1.56
CA LEU A 586 18.58 -15.89 2.58
C LEU A 586 18.54 -14.45 2.06
N TYR A 587 18.43 -13.49 2.97
CA TYR A 587 18.74 -12.08 2.73
C TYR A 587 19.43 -11.48 3.96
N VAL A 588 20.14 -10.37 3.78
CA VAL A 588 20.69 -9.58 4.88
C VAL A 588 19.98 -8.24 4.92
N GLU A 589 19.58 -7.78 6.10
CA GLU A 589 19.06 -6.44 6.31
C GLU A 589 19.95 -5.64 7.26
N ALA A 590 20.04 -4.34 7.00
CA ALA A 590 20.64 -3.37 7.90
C ALA A 590 19.55 -2.44 8.45
N LEU A 591 19.51 -2.28 9.76
CA LEU A 591 18.63 -1.35 10.46
C LEU A 591 19.40 -0.05 10.72
N TYR A 592 18.83 1.05 10.25
CA TYR A 592 19.39 2.39 10.35
C TYR A 592 18.57 3.25 11.30
N GLN A 593 19.25 4.16 12.01
CA GLN A 593 18.64 5.19 12.84
C GLN A 593 19.01 6.58 12.33
N PHE A 594 17.99 7.44 12.17
CA PHE A 594 18.12 8.86 11.83
C PHE A 594 17.38 9.70 12.89
N GLY A 595 18.12 10.24 13.86
CA GLY A 595 17.51 10.96 14.98
C GLY A 595 16.63 10.05 15.86
N GLN A 596 15.30 10.21 15.77
CA GLN A 596 14.32 9.33 16.41
C GLN A 596 13.69 8.32 15.44
N ASP A 597 13.90 8.50 14.13
CA ASP A 597 13.38 7.62 13.09
C ASP A 597 14.25 6.36 12.96
N THR A 598 13.64 5.22 12.67
CA THR A 598 14.33 3.99 12.30
C THR A 598 13.72 3.40 11.05
N PHE A 599 14.55 2.77 10.22
CA PHE A 599 14.15 2.09 8.99
C PHE A 599 15.10 0.94 8.69
N ALA A 600 14.77 0.10 7.71
CA ALA A 600 15.66 -0.97 7.27
C ALA A 600 15.81 -0.98 5.75
N ILE A 601 16.96 -1.46 5.28
CA ILE A 601 17.20 -1.81 3.88
C ILE A 601 17.72 -3.24 3.83
N ALA A 602 17.08 -4.07 3.01
CA ALA A 602 17.47 -5.44 2.73
C ALA A 602 18.34 -5.53 1.46
N SER A 603 19.20 -6.54 1.41
CA SER A 603 19.84 -7.02 0.19
C SER A 603 18.77 -7.57 -0.77
N ALA A 604 19.12 -7.71 -2.04
CA ALA A 604 18.41 -8.67 -2.88
C ALA A 604 18.47 -10.06 -2.21
N PRO A 605 17.36 -10.83 -2.18
CA PRO A 605 17.38 -12.21 -1.70
C PRO A 605 18.30 -13.08 -2.54
N VAL A 606 19.09 -13.92 -1.88
CA VAL A 606 19.80 -15.03 -2.52
C VAL A 606 18.79 -16.16 -2.66
N LEU A 607 18.43 -16.47 -3.90
CA LEU A 607 17.48 -17.53 -4.26
C LEU A 607 18.21 -18.69 -4.97
N PRO A 608 17.79 -19.96 -4.78
CA PRO A 608 18.19 -21.07 -5.62
C PRO A 608 17.86 -20.86 -7.11
N GLU A 609 18.58 -21.54 -8.01
CA GLU A 609 18.24 -21.53 -9.45
C GLU A 609 16.87 -22.18 -9.68
N ALA A 610 16.00 -21.52 -10.44
CA ALA A 610 14.60 -21.92 -10.66
C ALA A 610 13.81 -22.15 -9.36
N PHE A 611 14.09 -21.34 -8.32
CA PHE A 611 13.31 -21.30 -7.09
C PHE A 611 11.83 -20.97 -7.37
N VAL A 612 10.94 -21.59 -6.58
CA VAL A 612 9.50 -21.30 -6.54
C VAL A 612 9.12 -21.27 -5.06
N ALA A 613 8.60 -20.15 -4.59
CA ALA A 613 8.21 -20.00 -3.19
C ALA A 613 7.05 -20.91 -2.81
N ARG A 614 7.12 -21.51 -1.62
CA ARG A 614 6.00 -22.22 -1.01
C ARG A 614 5.08 -21.23 -0.32
N VAL A 615 3.89 -21.07 -0.88
CA VAL A 615 2.84 -20.18 -0.34
C VAL A 615 1.82 -20.96 0.50
N ARG A 616 1.15 -20.27 1.42
CA ARG A 616 -0.03 -20.80 2.15
C ARG A 616 -1.25 -20.75 1.22
N ASN A 617 -2.20 -21.66 1.40
CA ASN A 617 -3.51 -21.56 0.78
C ASN A 617 -4.33 -20.41 1.44
N VAL A 618 -4.82 -19.47 0.63
CA VAL A 618 -5.50 -18.24 1.11
C VAL A 618 -6.79 -18.49 1.93
N GLN A 619 -7.49 -19.61 1.72
CA GLN A 619 -8.74 -19.91 2.45
C GLN A 619 -8.50 -20.59 3.81
N THR A 620 -7.45 -21.39 3.92
CA THR A 620 -7.18 -22.24 5.11
C THR A 620 -5.99 -21.78 5.93
N CYS A 621 -5.21 -20.82 5.41
CA CYS A 621 -3.89 -20.41 5.91
C CYS A 621 -2.89 -21.58 6.05
N GLN A 622 -3.16 -22.76 5.49
CA GLN A 622 -2.29 -23.93 5.62
C GLN A 622 -1.24 -24.00 4.49
N PRO A 623 -0.02 -24.52 4.76
CA PRO A 623 1.04 -24.71 3.77
C PRO A 623 0.85 -25.85 2.75
#